data_AF-A0A836XIA1-F1
#
_entry.id   AF-A0A836XIA1-F1
#
_cell.length_a   1.000
_cell.length_b   1.000
_cell.length_c   1.000
_cell.angle_alpha   90.00
_cell.angle_beta   90.00
_cell.angle_gamma   90.00
#
_symmetry.space_group_name_H-M   'P 1'
#
loop_
_entity.id
_entity.type
_entity.pdbx_description
1 polymer ?
#
loop_
_entity_poly.entity_id
_entity_poly.type
_entity_poly.pdbx_seq_one_letter_code
_entity_poly.pdbx_strand_id
1 'polypeptide(L)'
;MKFIYFTDIHLCEGRDSSKGFERCLDSMLSHRPQLLINGGDLGITPEAIALYDELSEEVPVPILHSNGNHEMCSGYLPRERAGTAQNSANIGGAHFAILDTIHYFEPTEAHPSNWHALADETMLEWLADDLAGLDPKTPLFVASHVSLSTTFPFRMGQQPDMAFPTNAVANADKVLDLLKPFAHVATLHGHDHENCRHFVEHIEIMTTAAVAGAWWKNGLDSRCNWGHEPQGYRLIEVDDDGAISSRFIAYMPEQDQPAEFYLHEASGRRFINVYDASPKTRVEVGDLGPLTAIDPNAESSIGLGTHLYELPNDFDHRTLETRIIFADGRTCELQLQY
;
A
#
# COMPACT_ATOMS: atom_id res chain seq x y z
N MET A 1 -19.43 2.91 -6.76
CA MET A 1 -18.68 1.67 -7.04
C MET A 1 -17.93 1.23 -5.78
N LYS A 2 -17.66 -0.07 -5.62
CA LYS A 2 -16.82 -0.62 -4.54
C LYS A 2 -15.82 -1.61 -5.09
N PHE A 3 -14.56 -1.49 -4.74
CA PHE A 3 -13.51 -2.44 -5.10
C PHE A 3 -12.48 -2.57 -3.99
N ILE A 4 -11.62 -3.58 -4.10
CA ILE A 4 -10.56 -3.84 -3.12
C ILE A 4 -9.20 -3.83 -3.79
N TYR A 5 -8.23 -3.22 -3.13
CA TYR A 5 -6.82 -3.31 -3.46
C TYR A 5 -6.10 -4.14 -2.38
N PHE A 6 -5.35 -5.15 -2.80
CA PHE A 6 -4.57 -6.03 -1.94
C PHE A 6 -3.24 -6.35 -2.62
N THR A 7 -2.19 -6.63 -1.86
CA THR A 7 -0.82 -6.73 -2.39
C THR A 7 0.07 -7.50 -1.41
N ASP A 8 1.25 -7.91 -1.87
CA ASP A 8 2.30 -8.50 -1.05
C ASP A 8 1.77 -9.72 -0.29
N ILE A 9 1.34 -10.71 -1.06
CA ILE A 9 0.73 -11.94 -0.54
C ILE A 9 1.80 -12.91 -0.10
N HIS A 10 2.96 -12.99 -0.76
CA HIS A 10 4.09 -13.86 -0.37
C HIS A 10 3.70 -15.33 -0.10
N LEU A 11 2.84 -15.90 -0.94
CA LEU A 11 2.47 -17.31 -0.89
C LEU A 11 3.72 -18.20 -0.91
N CYS A 12 3.59 -19.36 -0.25
CA CYS A 12 4.67 -20.32 -0.04
C CYS A 12 5.84 -19.81 0.84
N GLU A 13 5.83 -18.57 1.32
CA GLU A 13 6.78 -18.10 2.33
C GLU A 13 6.25 -18.35 3.74
N GLY A 14 7.01 -19.06 4.59
CA GLY A 14 6.62 -19.28 5.97
C GLY A 14 5.57 -20.38 6.21
N ARG A 15 4.92 -20.28 7.37
CA ARG A 15 3.80 -21.15 7.76
C ARG A 15 2.47 -20.41 7.55
N ASP A 16 1.42 -21.15 7.24
CA ASP A 16 0.04 -20.66 7.12
C ASP A 16 -0.25 -19.70 5.94
N SER A 17 0.63 -19.63 4.93
CA SER A 17 0.46 -18.71 3.81
C SER A 17 -0.85 -18.92 3.03
N SER A 18 -1.12 -20.15 2.58
CA SER A 18 -2.40 -20.52 1.94
C SER A 18 -3.61 -20.15 2.81
N LYS A 19 -3.60 -20.55 4.09
CA LYS A 19 -4.69 -20.31 5.04
C LYS A 19 -4.91 -18.81 5.30
N GLY A 20 -3.84 -18.03 5.35
CA GLY A 20 -3.94 -16.57 5.52
C GLY A 20 -4.56 -15.92 4.31
N PHE A 21 -4.18 -16.34 3.10
CA PHE A 21 -4.78 -15.80 1.88
C PHE A 21 -6.25 -16.22 1.71
N GLU A 22 -6.63 -17.46 2.04
CA GLU A 22 -8.04 -17.89 2.09
C GLU A 22 -8.88 -16.98 3.01
N ARG A 23 -8.38 -16.70 4.22
CA ARG A 23 -9.06 -15.77 5.15
C ARG A 23 -9.16 -14.35 4.59
N CYS A 24 -8.11 -13.90 3.90
CA CYS A 24 -8.11 -12.60 3.24
C CYS A 24 -9.17 -12.56 2.14
N LEU A 25 -9.24 -13.57 1.26
CA LEU A 25 -10.26 -13.72 0.22
C LEU A 25 -11.68 -13.70 0.81
N ASP A 26 -11.95 -14.52 1.83
CA ASP A 26 -13.25 -14.56 2.51
C ASP A 26 -13.65 -13.17 3.04
N SER A 27 -12.71 -12.48 3.70
CA SER A 27 -12.91 -11.13 4.22
C SER A 27 -13.21 -10.14 3.10
N MET A 28 -12.39 -10.13 2.04
CA MET A 28 -12.57 -9.26 0.88
C MET A 28 -13.95 -9.46 0.23
N LEU A 29 -14.33 -10.70 -0.03
CA LEU A 29 -15.60 -11.04 -0.68
C LEU A 29 -16.82 -10.72 0.19
N SER A 30 -16.67 -10.71 1.52
CA SER A 30 -17.74 -10.30 2.44
C SER A 30 -18.23 -8.86 2.22
N HIS A 31 -17.36 -7.99 1.68
CA HIS A 31 -17.70 -6.60 1.34
C HIS A 31 -18.45 -6.46 0.00
N ARG A 32 -18.63 -7.56 -0.75
CA ARG A 32 -19.26 -7.60 -2.07
C ARG A 32 -18.64 -6.58 -3.05
N PRO A 33 -17.32 -6.62 -3.25
CA PRO A 33 -16.66 -5.76 -4.23
C PRO A 33 -17.15 -6.07 -5.65
N GLN A 34 -16.96 -5.13 -6.58
CA GLN A 34 -17.21 -5.33 -8.01
C GLN A 34 -15.92 -5.71 -8.76
N LEU A 35 -14.77 -5.51 -8.13
CA LEU A 35 -13.43 -5.67 -8.68
C LEU A 35 -12.45 -5.92 -7.53
N LEU A 36 -11.44 -6.77 -7.77
CA LEU A 36 -10.23 -6.83 -6.96
C LEU A 36 -9.03 -6.33 -7.79
N ILE A 37 -8.08 -5.67 -7.15
CA ILE A 37 -6.81 -5.28 -7.75
C ILE A 37 -5.70 -5.87 -6.89
N ASN A 38 -4.93 -6.78 -7.48
CA ASN A 38 -3.73 -7.33 -6.88
C ASN A 38 -2.52 -6.47 -7.26
N GLY A 39 -1.86 -5.90 -6.25
CA GLY A 39 -0.72 -5.02 -6.38
C GLY A 39 0.61 -5.71 -6.68
N GLY A 40 0.67 -7.03 -6.72
CA GLY A 40 1.89 -7.80 -7.00
C GLY A 40 2.48 -8.47 -5.76
N ASP A 41 3.63 -9.11 -5.95
CA ASP A 41 4.34 -9.92 -4.97
C ASP A 41 3.51 -11.11 -4.44
N LEU A 42 3.12 -11.98 -5.38
CA LEU A 42 2.45 -13.25 -5.12
C LEU A 42 3.34 -14.21 -4.32
N GLY A 43 4.65 -14.21 -4.59
CA GLY A 43 5.64 -15.03 -3.90
C GLY A 43 6.89 -15.29 -4.73
N ILE A 44 7.96 -15.73 -4.08
CA ILE A 44 9.28 -15.90 -4.71
C ILE A 44 9.48 -17.23 -5.44
N THR A 45 8.49 -18.13 -5.45
CA THR A 45 8.63 -19.46 -6.08
C THR A 45 7.54 -19.72 -7.13
N PRO A 46 7.81 -20.55 -8.14
CA PRO A 46 6.80 -20.94 -9.13
C PRO A 46 5.52 -21.54 -8.51
N GLU A 47 5.66 -22.27 -7.40
CA GLU A 47 4.54 -22.88 -6.67
C GLU A 47 3.58 -21.85 -6.08
N ALA A 48 4.08 -20.66 -5.72
CA ALA A 48 3.25 -19.57 -5.21
C ALA A 48 2.21 -19.11 -6.24
N ILE A 49 2.58 -19.07 -7.53
CA ILE A 49 1.67 -18.69 -8.62
C ILE A 49 0.61 -19.76 -8.82
N ALA A 50 1.01 -21.03 -8.88
CA ALA A 50 0.07 -22.14 -9.04
C ALA A 50 -0.95 -22.18 -7.89
N LEU A 51 -0.48 -21.94 -6.65
CA LEU A 51 -1.35 -21.86 -5.48
C LEU A 51 -2.26 -20.62 -5.54
N TYR A 52 -1.75 -19.48 -6.00
CA TYR A 52 -2.57 -18.29 -6.19
C TYR A 52 -3.72 -18.55 -7.18
N ASP A 53 -3.40 -19.16 -8.32
CA ASP A 53 -4.38 -19.50 -9.35
C ASP A 53 -5.44 -20.45 -8.80
N GLU A 54 -5.04 -21.49 -8.06
CA GLU A 54 -5.94 -22.42 -7.37
C GLU A 54 -6.88 -21.71 -6.38
N LEU A 55 -6.32 -20.88 -5.50
CA LEU A 55 -7.10 -20.20 -4.46
C LEU A 55 -8.02 -19.10 -5.03
N SER A 56 -7.70 -18.58 -6.22
CA SER A 56 -8.44 -17.49 -6.86
C SER A 56 -9.44 -17.97 -7.92
N GLU A 57 -9.47 -19.27 -8.25
CA GLU A 57 -10.31 -19.83 -9.33
C GLU A 57 -11.80 -19.51 -9.17
N GLU A 58 -12.31 -19.58 -7.93
CA GLU A 58 -13.73 -19.39 -7.60
C GLU A 58 -14.06 -17.93 -7.20
N VAL A 59 -13.13 -16.99 -7.36
CA VAL A 59 -13.40 -15.57 -7.07
C VAL A 59 -14.43 -15.04 -8.09
N PRO A 60 -15.62 -14.57 -7.65
CA PRO A 60 -16.75 -14.30 -8.54
C PRO A 60 -16.68 -12.94 -9.24
N VAL A 61 -15.55 -12.24 -9.13
CA VAL A 61 -15.34 -10.88 -9.65
C VAL A 61 -14.00 -10.81 -10.38
N PRO A 62 -13.83 -9.87 -11.34
CA PRO A 62 -12.56 -9.69 -12.01
C PRO A 62 -11.44 -9.35 -11.03
N ILE A 63 -10.24 -9.85 -11.31
CA ILE A 63 -9.00 -9.45 -10.63
C ILE A 63 -8.09 -8.80 -11.67
N LEU A 64 -7.70 -7.55 -11.44
CA LEU A 64 -6.64 -6.88 -12.19
C LEU A 64 -5.31 -7.09 -11.47
N HIS A 65 -4.23 -7.27 -12.22
CA HIS A 65 -2.94 -7.67 -11.70
C HIS A 65 -1.83 -6.69 -12.09
N SER A 66 -1.16 -6.12 -11.10
CA SER A 66 0.16 -5.50 -11.25
C SER A 66 1.23 -6.54 -10.94
N ASN A 67 2.36 -6.48 -11.65
CA ASN A 67 3.52 -7.29 -11.30
C ASN A 67 4.35 -6.57 -10.24
N GLY A 68 4.73 -7.29 -9.21
CA GLY A 68 5.77 -6.92 -8.29
C GLY A 68 7.11 -7.53 -8.63
N ASN A 69 8.12 -7.20 -7.83
CA ASN A 69 9.46 -7.72 -8.01
C ASN A 69 9.57 -9.22 -7.76
N HIS A 70 8.73 -9.81 -6.92
CA HIS A 70 8.76 -11.24 -6.66
C HIS A 70 8.26 -12.06 -7.85
N GLU A 71 7.44 -11.48 -8.74
CA GLU A 71 7.14 -12.10 -10.03
C GLU A 71 8.40 -12.20 -10.91
N MET A 72 9.31 -11.22 -10.85
CA MET A 72 10.62 -11.29 -11.50
C MET A 72 11.56 -12.29 -10.83
N CYS A 73 11.55 -12.37 -9.50
CA CYS A 73 12.36 -13.32 -8.72
C CYS A 73 11.96 -14.77 -8.96
N SER A 74 10.65 -15.06 -8.97
CA SER A 74 10.10 -16.40 -9.22
C SER A 74 10.22 -16.82 -10.69
N GLY A 75 10.42 -15.86 -11.60
CA GLY A 75 10.43 -16.07 -13.04
C GLY A 75 9.03 -16.11 -13.67
N TYR A 76 7.97 -15.78 -12.91
CA TYR A 76 6.63 -15.59 -13.44
C TYR A 76 6.58 -14.50 -14.49
N LEU A 77 7.22 -13.37 -14.19
CA LEU A 77 7.45 -12.28 -15.12
C LEU A 77 8.74 -12.58 -15.90
N PRO A 78 8.65 -12.99 -17.17
CA PRO A 78 9.84 -13.26 -17.96
C PRO A 78 10.63 -11.97 -18.16
N ARG A 79 11.96 -12.07 -18.14
CA ARG A 79 12.88 -10.92 -18.20
C ARG A 79 12.61 -10.03 -19.41
N GLU A 80 12.28 -10.63 -20.55
CA GLU A 80 11.99 -9.96 -21.82
C GLU A 80 10.62 -9.26 -21.86
N ARG A 81 9.74 -9.54 -20.89
CA ARG A 81 8.42 -8.92 -20.75
C ARG A 81 8.34 -7.91 -19.61
N ALA A 82 9.40 -7.79 -18.82
CA ALA A 82 9.51 -6.83 -17.73
C ALA A 82 9.34 -5.40 -18.25
N GLY A 83 8.40 -4.64 -17.69
CA GLY A 83 8.10 -3.28 -18.12
C GLY A 83 7.17 -3.19 -19.34
N THR A 84 6.47 -4.27 -19.67
CA THR A 84 5.60 -4.35 -20.87
C THR A 84 4.19 -4.84 -20.60
N ALA A 85 3.88 -5.22 -19.36
CA ALA A 85 2.61 -5.84 -18.99
C ALA A 85 1.52 -4.84 -18.54
N GLN A 86 1.68 -3.54 -18.82
CA GLN A 86 0.68 -2.53 -18.52
C GLN A 86 -0.66 -2.81 -19.23
N ASN A 87 -1.76 -2.51 -18.55
CA ASN A 87 -3.12 -2.71 -19.07
C ASN A 87 -4.10 -1.74 -18.40
N SER A 88 -5.31 -1.61 -18.98
CA SER A 88 -6.36 -0.77 -18.44
C SER A 88 -7.73 -1.42 -18.55
N ALA A 89 -8.67 -0.97 -17.71
CA ALA A 89 -10.05 -1.40 -17.72
C ALA A 89 -11.00 -0.28 -17.29
N ASN A 90 -12.17 -0.23 -17.92
CA ASN A 90 -13.28 0.63 -17.50
C ASN A 90 -14.32 -0.22 -16.76
N ILE A 91 -14.47 0.01 -15.46
CA ILE A 91 -15.35 -0.80 -14.61
C ILE A 91 -16.14 0.13 -13.70
N GLY A 92 -17.46 -0.05 -13.64
CA GLY A 92 -18.31 0.69 -12.68
C GLY A 92 -18.29 2.21 -12.83
N GLY A 93 -17.94 2.75 -14.01
CA GLY A 93 -17.82 4.18 -14.28
C GLY A 93 -16.47 4.79 -13.94
N ALA A 94 -15.52 4.01 -13.45
CA ALA A 94 -14.14 4.40 -13.20
C ALA A 94 -13.19 3.80 -14.25
N HIS A 95 -12.05 4.46 -14.45
CA HIS A 95 -10.95 3.99 -15.28
C HIS A 95 -9.81 3.50 -14.37
N PHE A 96 -9.29 2.31 -14.67
CA PHE A 96 -8.19 1.67 -13.95
C PHE A 96 -7.04 1.48 -14.92
N ALA A 97 -5.87 2.05 -14.62
CA ALA A 97 -4.63 1.78 -15.32
C ALA A 97 -3.69 0.99 -14.38
N ILE A 98 -3.21 -0.15 -14.84
CA ILE A 98 -2.28 -1.01 -14.12
C ILE A 98 -0.93 -0.92 -14.81
N LEU A 99 0.06 -0.40 -14.09
CA LEU A 99 1.41 -0.19 -14.59
C LEU A 99 2.30 -1.36 -14.17
N ASP A 100 3.16 -1.77 -15.10
CA ASP A 100 4.25 -2.73 -14.85
C ASP A 100 5.56 -1.96 -14.75
N THR A 101 5.90 -1.47 -13.55
CA THR A 101 7.11 -0.65 -13.34
C THR A 101 8.36 -1.49 -13.12
N ILE A 102 8.26 -2.81 -13.16
CA ILE A 102 9.37 -3.71 -12.83
C ILE A 102 10.15 -4.01 -14.10
N HIS A 103 11.38 -3.54 -14.16
CA HIS A 103 12.30 -3.80 -15.26
C HIS A 103 13.39 -4.77 -14.83
N TYR A 104 13.72 -5.72 -15.70
CA TYR A 104 14.90 -6.57 -15.51
C TYR A 104 16.17 -5.74 -15.69
N PHE A 105 17.15 -5.99 -14.84
CA PHE A 105 18.52 -5.57 -15.09
C PHE A 105 19.49 -6.68 -14.65
N GLU A 106 20.70 -6.70 -15.23
CA GLU A 106 21.70 -7.69 -14.85
C GLU A 106 22.29 -7.34 -13.47
N PRO A 107 22.16 -8.21 -12.46
CA PRO A 107 22.70 -7.95 -11.12
C PRO A 107 24.17 -7.54 -11.14
N THR A 108 24.52 -6.62 -10.26
CA THR A 108 25.90 -6.20 -10.02
C THR A 108 26.27 -6.41 -8.56
N GLU A 109 27.56 -6.32 -8.22
CA GLU A 109 27.98 -6.39 -6.82
C GLU A 109 27.34 -5.28 -5.96
N ALA A 110 27.13 -4.09 -6.55
CA ALA A 110 26.48 -2.96 -5.89
C ALA A 110 24.95 -3.07 -5.85
N HIS A 111 24.36 -3.94 -6.66
CA HIS A 111 22.92 -4.15 -6.74
C HIS A 111 22.62 -5.62 -7.05
N PRO A 112 22.46 -6.47 -6.02
CA PRO A 112 22.37 -7.92 -6.21
C PRO A 112 20.99 -8.40 -6.72
N SER A 113 19.94 -7.57 -6.61
CA SER A 113 18.64 -7.89 -7.21
C SER A 113 18.75 -7.88 -8.74
N ASN A 114 17.85 -8.56 -9.45
CA ASN A 114 17.79 -8.60 -10.92
C ASN A 114 16.71 -7.70 -11.51
N TRP A 115 16.26 -6.71 -10.74
CA TRP A 115 15.16 -5.83 -11.09
C TRP A 115 15.36 -4.44 -10.50
N HIS A 116 14.73 -3.45 -11.14
CA HIS A 116 14.60 -2.10 -10.63
C HIS A 116 13.26 -1.51 -11.05
N ALA A 117 12.84 -0.44 -10.40
CA ALA A 117 11.58 0.23 -10.68
C ALA A 117 11.77 1.44 -11.60
N LEU A 118 11.07 1.44 -12.74
CA LEU A 118 11.18 2.46 -13.78
C LEU A 118 9.84 2.66 -14.48
N ALA A 119 9.48 3.92 -14.71
CA ALA A 119 8.52 4.32 -15.72
C ALA A 119 9.31 4.72 -16.98
N ASP A 120 9.38 3.82 -17.94
CA ASP A 120 10.11 4.05 -19.19
C ASP A 120 9.28 4.87 -20.19
N GLU A 121 9.90 5.27 -21.31
CA GLU A 121 9.21 6.09 -22.31
C GLU A 121 8.02 5.36 -22.94
N THR A 122 8.14 4.04 -23.17
CA THR A 122 7.07 3.22 -23.75
C THR A 122 5.83 3.19 -22.85
N MET A 123 6.02 3.02 -21.55
CA MET A 123 4.94 3.05 -20.56
C MET A 123 4.30 4.43 -20.50
N LEU A 124 5.10 5.50 -20.49
CA LEU A 124 4.60 6.87 -20.42
C LEU A 124 3.78 7.24 -21.67
N GLU A 125 4.24 6.84 -22.86
CA GLU A 125 3.48 7.01 -24.11
C GLU A 125 2.17 6.21 -24.07
N TRP A 126 2.22 4.95 -23.64
CA TRP A 126 1.04 4.12 -23.49
C TRP A 126 0.02 4.76 -22.54
N LEU A 127 0.46 5.25 -21.38
CA LEU A 127 -0.43 5.86 -20.38
C LEU A 127 -1.03 7.15 -20.92
N ALA A 128 -0.25 7.98 -21.61
CA ALA A 128 -0.75 9.20 -22.23
C ALA A 128 -1.85 8.90 -23.27
N ASP A 129 -1.66 7.85 -24.08
CA ASP A 129 -2.63 7.40 -25.08
C ASP A 129 -3.88 6.78 -24.44
N ASP A 130 -3.71 5.98 -23.39
CA ASP A 130 -4.81 5.31 -22.67
C ASP A 130 -5.73 6.34 -21.97
N LEU A 131 -5.13 7.40 -21.42
CA LEU A 131 -5.87 8.51 -20.80
C LEU A 131 -6.43 9.49 -21.85
N ALA A 132 -6.01 9.40 -23.12
CA ALA A 132 -6.42 10.34 -24.16
C ALA A 132 -7.92 10.23 -24.45
N GLY A 133 -8.65 11.31 -24.16
CA GLY A 133 -10.08 11.42 -24.45
C GLY A 133 -11.01 10.92 -23.33
N LEU A 134 -10.47 10.48 -22.19
CA LEU A 134 -11.27 10.32 -20.98
C LEU A 134 -11.80 11.68 -20.51
N ASP A 135 -13.02 11.70 -19.98
CA ASP A 135 -13.52 12.89 -19.30
C ASP A 135 -12.69 13.10 -18.02
N PRO A 136 -12.10 14.28 -17.78
CA PRO A 136 -11.37 14.61 -16.55
C PRO A 136 -12.15 14.39 -15.23
N LYS A 137 -13.48 14.25 -15.29
CA LYS A 137 -14.32 13.89 -14.14
C LYS A 137 -14.42 12.38 -13.88
N THR A 138 -13.95 11.55 -14.82
CA THR A 138 -13.93 10.09 -14.65
C THR A 138 -13.02 9.75 -13.49
N PRO A 139 -13.49 9.02 -12.46
CA PRO A 139 -12.62 8.54 -11.40
C PRO A 139 -11.49 7.68 -11.97
N LEU A 140 -10.25 8.06 -11.69
CA LEU A 140 -9.05 7.43 -12.22
C LEU A 140 -8.27 6.75 -11.09
N PHE A 141 -7.97 5.47 -11.26
CA PHE A 141 -7.12 4.71 -10.37
C PHE A 141 -5.91 4.19 -11.13
N VAL A 142 -4.71 4.46 -10.60
CA VAL A 142 -3.46 3.97 -11.19
C VAL A 142 -2.76 3.07 -10.20
N ALA A 143 -2.62 1.79 -10.53
CA ALA A 143 -1.93 0.82 -9.67
C ALA A 143 -0.53 0.53 -10.22
N SER A 144 0.46 0.50 -9.34
CA SER A 144 1.81 -0.03 -9.61
C SER A 144 2.32 -0.64 -8.32
N HIS A 145 3.08 -1.75 -8.41
CA HIS A 145 3.62 -2.40 -7.22
C HIS A 145 4.48 -1.44 -6.38
N VAL A 146 5.54 -0.88 -6.98
CA VAL A 146 6.38 0.13 -6.32
C VAL A 146 5.69 1.50 -6.39
N SER A 147 5.76 2.24 -5.28
CA SER A 147 5.07 3.52 -5.15
C SER A 147 5.61 4.61 -6.07
N LEU A 148 4.68 5.37 -6.67
CA LEU A 148 4.98 6.55 -7.51
C LEU A 148 5.40 7.77 -6.67
N SER A 149 5.14 7.75 -5.37
CA SER A 149 5.58 8.80 -4.44
C SER A 149 5.66 8.21 -3.05
N THR A 150 6.84 8.23 -2.43
CA THR A 150 7.03 7.65 -1.10
C THR A 150 8.21 8.31 -0.39
N THR A 151 8.16 8.31 0.95
CA THR A 151 9.27 8.70 1.82
C THR A 151 10.07 7.48 2.29
N PHE A 152 9.63 6.27 1.96
CA PHE A 152 10.21 5.01 2.43
C PHE A 152 11.71 4.88 2.11
N PRO A 153 12.21 5.17 0.88
CA PRO A 153 13.64 5.13 0.60
C PRO A 153 14.46 6.00 1.56
N PHE A 154 14.02 7.23 1.82
CA PHE A 154 14.69 8.15 2.73
C PHE A 154 14.68 7.61 4.17
N ARG A 155 13.51 7.21 4.68
CA ARG A 155 13.36 6.70 6.06
C ARG A 155 14.15 5.41 6.30
N MET A 156 14.34 4.60 5.27
CA MET A 156 15.09 3.34 5.35
C MET A 156 16.56 3.47 4.92
N GLY A 157 17.03 4.70 4.69
CA GLY A 157 18.45 4.98 4.42
C GLY A 157 18.92 4.55 3.02
N GLN A 158 18.01 4.37 2.07
CA GLN A 158 18.38 4.20 0.67
C GLN A 158 19.06 5.49 0.17
N GLN A 159 20.12 5.32 -0.62
CA GLN A 159 20.81 6.46 -1.22
C GLN A 159 19.89 7.18 -2.22
N PRO A 160 19.91 8.52 -2.27
CA PRO A 160 19.24 9.27 -3.32
C PRO A 160 19.89 8.99 -4.68
N ASP A 161 19.16 9.26 -5.76
CA ASP A 161 19.67 9.25 -7.15
C ASP A 161 20.31 7.92 -7.59
N MET A 162 19.83 6.79 -7.06
CA MET A 162 20.24 5.47 -7.54
C MET A 162 19.89 5.31 -9.01
N ALA A 163 20.84 4.85 -9.83
CA ALA A 163 20.60 4.54 -11.24
C ALA A 163 19.55 3.43 -11.43
N PHE A 164 19.48 2.50 -10.47
CA PHE A 164 18.54 1.39 -10.43
C PHE A 164 17.86 1.39 -9.05
N PRO A 165 16.79 2.17 -8.85
CA PRO A 165 16.11 2.23 -7.56
C PRO A 165 15.20 1.01 -7.37
N THR A 166 15.06 0.54 -6.11
CA THR A 166 14.17 -0.59 -5.77
C THR A 166 12.98 -0.19 -4.91
N ASN A 167 13.07 0.89 -4.13
CA ASN A 167 11.96 1.36 -3.28
C ASN A 167 11.29 2.64 -3.81
N ALA A 168 11.58 3.04 -5.05
CA ALA A 168 10.93 4.16 -5.72
C ALA A 168 10.97 3.96 -7.23
N VAL A 169 9.96 4.43 -7.94
CA VAL A 169 9.90 4.37 -9.41
C VAL A 169 10.71 5.53 -10.01
N ALA A 170 11.72 5.23 -10.82
CA ALA A 170 12.39 6.24 -11.63
C ALA A 170 11.41 6.86 -12.64
N ASN A 171 11.42 8.19 -12.80
CA ASN A 171 10.48 8.98 -13.62
C ASN A 171 9.01 8.98 -13.14
N ALA A 172 8.73 8.67 -11.87
CA ALA A 172 7.36 8.69 -11.34
C ALA A 172 6.69 10.06 -11.43
N ASP A 173 7.47 11.14 -11.40
CA ASP A 173 7.00 12.52 -11.60
C ASP A 173 6.27 12.70 -12.94
N LYS A 174 6.79 12.08 -14.01
CA LYS A 174 6.15 12.11 -15.34
C LYS A 174 4.83 11.37 -15.36
N VAL A 175 4.72 10.26 -14.62
CA VAL A 175 3.45 9.53 -14.46
C VAL A 175 2.46 10.44 -13.74
N LEU A 176 2.84 11.01 -12.59
CA LEU A 176 1.97 11.90 -11.80
C LEU A 176 1.51 13.13 -12.59
N ASP A 177 2.37 13.71 -13.43
CA ASP A 177 2.01 14.82 -14.30
C ASP A 177 0.88 14.48 -15.30
N LEU A 178 0.86 13.25 -15.83
CA LEU A 178 -0.22 12.76 -16.71
C LEU A 178 -1.57 12.62 -15.97
N LEU A 179 -1.54 12.48 -14.65
CA LEU A 179 -2.73 12.28 -13.81
C LEU A 179 -3.38 13.60 -13.36
N LYS A 180 -2.62 14.71 -13.34
CA LYS A 180 -3.08 16.03 -12.88
C LYS A 180 -4.36 16.54 -13.53
N PRO A 181 -4.68 16.26 -14.81
CA PRO A 181 -5.93 16.72 -15.40
C PRO A 181 -7.19 16.15 -14.74
N PHE A 182 -7.11 14.98 -14.09
CA PHE A 182 -8.27 14.28 -13.52
C PHE A 182 -8.64 14.84 -12.14
N ALA A 183 -9.93 15.09 -11.90
CA ALA A 183 -10.41 15.67 -10.65
C ALA A 183 -10.48 14.65 -9.50
N HIS A 184 -10.77 13.40 -9.83
CA HIS A 184 -10.91 12.30 -8.88
C HIS A 184 -9.86 11.24 -9.21
N VAL A 185 -8.72 11.30 -8.55
CA VAL A 185 -7.58 10.44 -8.90
C VAL A 185 -6.84 9.94 -7.67
N ALA A 186 -6.56 8.65 -7.66
CA ALA A 186 -5.76 7.99 -6.63
C ALA A 186 -4.80 6.96 -7.24
N THR A 187 -3.65 6.77 -6.59
CA THR A 187 -2.68 5.74 -6.94
C THR A 187 -2.59 4.67 -5.87
N LEU A 188 -2.37 3.42 -6.27
CA LEU A 188 -2.46 2.24 -5.39
C LEU A 188 -1.16 1.41 -5.46
N HIS A 189 -0.53 1.21 -4.31
CA HIS A 189 0.82 0.64 -4.21
C HIS A 189 0.98 -0.39 -3.08
N GLY A 190 2.00 -1.24 -3.23
CA GLY A 190 2.46 -2.23 -2.25
C GLY A 190 3.94 -2.04 -1.95
N HIS A 191 4.71 -3.14 -1.97
CA HIS A 191 6.18 -3.19 -1.89
C HIS A 191 6.81 -2.80 -0.55
N ASP A 192 6.36 -1.69 0.05
CA ASP A 192 6.96 -1.16 1.28
C ASP A 192 6.49 -1.93 2.54
N HIS A 193 5.44 -2.76 2.41
CA HIS A 193 4.73 -3.41 3.51
C HIS A 193 4.33 -2.42 4.60
N GLU A 194 3.84 -1.24 4.21
CA GLU A 194 3.32 -0.24 5.14
C GLU A 194 2.07 0.43 4.58
N ASN A 195 1.22 0.93 5.46
CA ASN A 195 0.19 1.89 5.09
C ASN A 195 0.82 3.28 5.07
N CYS A 196 0.77 3.90 3.90
CA CYS A 196 1.17 5.29 3.70
C CYS A 196 0.12 5.97 2.84
N ARG A 197 -0.42 7.09 3.33
CA ARG A 197 -1.32 7.95 2.58
C ARG A 197 -0.80 9.37 2.60
N HIS A 198 -0.76 10.00 1.44
CA HIS A 198 -0.47 11.42 1.30
C HIS A 198 -1.01 11.94 -0.02
N PHE A 199 -0.74 13.21 -0.30
CA PHE A 199 -1.20 13.86 -1.51
C PHE A 199 -0.01 14.46 -2.27
N VAL A 200 -0.01 14.27 -3.59
CA VAL A 200 0.77 15.09 -4.52
C VAL A 200 -0.24 16.00 -5.21
N GLU A 201 -0.25 17.28 -4.83
CA GLU A 201 -1.34 18.21 -5.18
C GLU A 201 -2.71 17.66 -4.73
N HIS A 202 -3.61 17.32 -5.66
CA HIS A 202 -4.90 16.68 -5.37
C HIS A 202 -4.90 15.16 -5.59
N ILE A 203 -3.82 14.59 -6.13
CA ILE A 203 -3.69 13.15 -6.37
C ILE A 203 -3.43 12.46 -5.02
N GLU A 204 -4.32 11.54 -4.64
CA GLU A 204 -4.11 10.76 -3.42
C GLU A 204 -3.19 9.57 -3.71
N ILE A 205 -2.10 9.47 -2.95
CA ILE A 205 -1.17 8.35 -3.03
C ILE A 205 -1.50 7.37 -1.90
N MET A 206 -1.71 6.10 -2.21
CA MET A 206 -2.05 5.07 -1.22
C MET A 206 -1.12 3.85 -1.36
N THR A 207 -0.14 3.73 -0.46
CA THR A 207 0.56 2.47 -0.23
C THR A 207 -0.21 1.65 0.82
N THR A 208 -0.35 0.36 0.59
CA THR A 208 -1.12 -0.55 1.43
C THR A 208 -0.23 -1.59 2.07
N ALA A 209 -0.42 -1.81 3.37
CA ALA A 209 0.25 -2.86 4.11
C ALA A 209 -0.04 -4.25 3.52
N ALA A 210 0.94 -5.14 3.66
CA ALA A 210 0.93 -6.45 3.03
C ALA A 210 -0.18 -7.36 3.55
N VAL A 211 -0.77 -8.15 2.67
CA VAL A 211 -1.66 -9.26 3.06
C VAL A 211 -0.90 -10.22 3.96
N ALA A 212 0.34 -10.57 3.60
CA ALA A 212 1.16 -11.44 4.43
C ALA A 212 1.53 -10.83 5.78
N GLY A 213 1.53 -9.50 5.92
CA GLY A 213 2.27 -8.79 6.95
C GLY A 213 3.75 -9.19 6.93
N ALA A 214 4.09 -10.19 7.74
CA ALA A 214 5.38 -10.88 7.72
C ALA A 214 5.24 -12.35 8.15
N TRP A 215 4.29 -13.11 7.60
CA TRP A 215 3.94 -14.46 8.07
C TRP A 215 5.09 -15.49 8.05
N TRP A 216 6.19 -15.22 7.35
CA TRP A 216 7.41 -16.02 7.38
C TRP A 216 8.12 -15.95 8.74
N LYS A 217 7.78 -14.95 9.55
CA LYS A 217 8.22 -14.84 10.94
C LYS A 217 7.26 -15.56 11.88
N ASN A 218 5.98 -15.17 11.90
CA ASN A 218 5.03 -15.58 12.94
C ASN A 218 3.71 -16.19 12.44
N GLY A 219 3.55 -16.46 11.15
CA GLY A 219 2.29 -16.97 10.59
C GLY A 219 1.17 -15.93 10.65
N LEU A 220 -0.03 -16.36 11.03
CA LEU A 220 -1.21 -15.48 11.15
C LEU A 220 -1.16 -14.49 12.32
N ASP A 221 -0.16 -14.60 13.20
CA ASP A 221 0.09 -13.62 14.27
C ASP A 221 1.04 -12.49 13.82
N SER A 222 1.46 -12.50 12.55
CA SER A 222 2.41 -11.53 12.03
C SER A 222 1.82 -10.14 11.85
N ARG A 223 2.72 -9.16 11.83
CA ARG A 223 2.48 -7.76 11.49
C ARG A 223 3.53 -7.30 10.50
N CYS A 224 3.28 -6.18 9.84
CA CYS A 224 4.25 -5.52 8.98
C CYS A 224 5.48 -5.07 9.78
N ASN A 225 6.66 -5.12 9.15
CA ASN A 225 7.93 -4.97 9.87
C ASN A 225 8.21 -3.55 10.37
N TRP A 226 7.77 -2.53 9.61
CA TRP A 226 8.18 -1.14 9.85
C TRP A 226 7.08 -0.32 10.50
N GLY A 227 5.84 -0.44 10.03
CA GLY A 227 4.70 0.32 10.55
C GLY A 227 3.83 -0.44 11.56
N HIS A 228 4.15 -1.70 11.87
CA HIS A 228 3.41 -2.56 12.80
C HIS A 228 1.95 -2.83 12.39
N GLU A 229 1.60 -2.51 11.14
CA GLU A 229 0.26 -2.69 10.62
C GLU A 229 -0.15 -4.17 10.70
N PRO A 230 -1.42 -4.44 11.04
CA PRO A 230 -2.04 -5.73 10.87
C PRO A 230 -1.88 -6.28 9.45
N GLN A 231 -2.10 -7.59 9.31
CA GLN A 231 -2.35 -8.20 7.99
C GLN A 231 -3.68 -7.68 7.44
N GLY A 232 -3.67 -7.15 6.22
CA GLY A 232 -4.85 -6.47 5.69
C GLY A 232 -4.82 -6.13 4.21
N TYR A 233 -5.84 -5.39 3.81
CA TYR A 233 -6.05 -4.88 2.45
C TYR A 233 -6.79 -3.53 2.50
N ARG A 234 -6.95 -2.87 1.35
CA ARG A 234 -7.64 -1.59 1.24
C ARG A 234 -8.98 -1.72 0.54
N LEU A 235 -10.05 -1.36 1.24
CA LEU A 235 -11.38 -1.20 0.68
C LEU A 235 -11.54 0.22 0.14
N ILE A 236 -12.04 0.35 -1.09
CA ILE A 236 -12.23 1.64 -1.77
C ILE A 236 -13.67 1.73 -2.26
N GLU A 237 -14.30 2.87 -1.98
CA GLU A 237 -15.64 3.21 -2.42
C GLU A 237 -15.58 4.52 -3.22
N VAL A 238 -16.30 4.53 -4.33
CA VAL A 238 -16.44 5.68 -5.23
C VAL A 238 -17.92 6.06 -5.26
N ASP A 239 -18.23 7.27 -4.83
CA ASP A 239 -19.60 7.78 -4.81
C ASP A 239 -20.05 8.19 -6.22
N ASP A 240 -21.36 8.46 -6.39
CA ASP A 240 -21.95 8.81 -7.69
C ASP A 240 -21.38 10.11 -8.28
N ASP A 241 -20.84 10.99 -7.44
CA ASP A 241 -20.17 12.23 -7.84
C ASP A 241 -18.67 12.07 -8.10
N GLY A 242 -18.13 10.84 -7.98
CA GLY A 242 -16.73 10.52 -8.15
C GLY A 242 -15.87 10.65 -6.89
N ALA A 243 -16.44 11.08 -5.74
CA ALA A 243 -15.68 11.16 -4.50
C ALA A 243 -15.11 9.79 -4.11
N ILE A 244 -13.81 9.76 -3.78
CA ILE A 244 -13.09 8.56 -3.41
C ILE A 244 -12.98 8.49 -1.88
N SER A 245 -13.42 7.39 -1.30
CA SER A 245 -13.16 7.06 0.10
C SER A 245 -12.41 5.74 0.18
N SER A 246 -11.50 5.63 1.15
CA SER A 246 -10.68 4.43 1.34
C SER A 246 -10.49 4.12 2.81
N ARG A 247 -10.44 2.82 3.09
CA ARG A 247 -10.26 2.26 4.42
C ARG A 247 -9.36 1.04 4.36
N PHE A 248 -8.35 1.00 5.23
CA PHE A 248 -7.62 -0.24 5.50
C PHE A 248 -8.46 -1.19 6.38
N ILE A 249 -8.48 -2.46 6.00
CA ILE A 249 -9.20 -3.54 6.68
C ILE A 249 -8.18 -4.58 7.11
N ALA A 250 -8.00 -4.72 8.43
CA ALA A 250 -7.35 -5.89 9.00
C ALA A 250 -8.30 -7.08 8.89
N TYR A 251 -7.85 -8.20 8.32
CA TYR A 251 -8.71 -9.37 8.15
C TYR A 251 -8.58 -10.40 9.28
N MET A 252 -7.56 -10.27 10.12
CA MET A 252 -7.38 -11.08 11.32
C MET A 252 -8.20 -10.49 12.48
N PRO A 253 -9.18 -11.22 13.05
CA PRO A 253 -10.03 -10.69 14.12
C PRO A 253 -9.26 -10.19 15.34
N GLU A 254 -8.13 -10.82 15.65
CA GLU A 254 -7.26 -10.45 16.77
C GLU A 254 -6.46 -9.15 16.53
N GLN A 255 -6.50 -8.61 15.31
CA GLN A 255 -5.77 -7.43 14.87
C GLN A 255 -6.71 -6.30 14.40
N ASP A 256 -7.99 -6.34 14.78
CA ASP A 256 -9.03 -5.44 14.30
C ASP A 256 -8.96 -3.99 14.84
N GLN A 257 -8.05 -3.74 15.78
CA GLN A 257 -7.87 -2.42 16.38
C GLN A 257 -7.34 -1.42 15.35
N PRO A 258 -7.90 -0.20 15.27
CA PRO A 258 -7.48 0.80 14.29
C PRO A 258 -6.19 1.52 14.66
N ALA A 259 -5.74 1.36 15.91
CA ALA A 259 -4.54 1.99 16.42
C ALA A 259 -3.99 1.23 17.64
N GLU A 260 -2.74 1.51 17.99
CA GLU A 260 -2.09 1.02 19.21
C GLU A 260 -1.22 2.10 19.86
N PHE A 261 -0.84 1.88 21.12
CA PHE A 261 0.30 2.57 21.70
C PHE A 261 1.59 1.96 21.13
N TYR A 262 2.55 2.81 20.75
CA TYR A 262 3.82 2.37 20.18
C TYR A 262 5.01 3.06 20.86
N LEU A 263 5.97 2.25 21.35
CA LEU A 263 7.26 2.70 21.86
C LEU A 263 8.35 2.38 20.83
N HIS A 264 8.99 3.42 20.31
CA HIS A 264 10.17 3.24 19.46
C HIS A 264 11.42 3.09 20.33
N GLU A 265 11.74 1.84 20.68
CA GLU A 265 12.81 1.44 21.60
C GLU A 265 14.15 2.15 21.37
N ALA A 266 14.57 2.31 20.11
CA ALA A 266 15.85 2.92 19.78
C ALA A 266 15.96 4.39 20.20
N SER A 267 14.83 5.10 20.23
CA SER A 267 14.77 6.53 20.56
C SER A 267 14.09 6.83 21.90
N GLY A 268 13.34 5.88 22.46
CA GLY A 268 12.45 6.09 23.60
C GLY A 268 11.20 6.94 23.31
N ARG A 269 11.01 7.38 22.05
CA ARG A 269 9.83 8.15 21.63
C ARG A 269 8.58 7.28 21.66
N ARG A 270 7.45 7.91 21.98
CA ARG A 270 6.17 7.24 22.22
C ARG A 270 5.11 7.82 21.32
N PHE A 271 4.27 6.97 20.80
CA PHE A 271 3.32 7.34 19.77
C PHE A 271 1.96 6.68 20.00
N ILE A 272 0.93 7.31 19.45
CA ILE A 272 -0.26 6.61 18.99
C ILE A 272 -0.01 6.23 17.53
N ASN A 273 0.04 4.92 17.26
CA ASN A 273 0.22 4.39 15.93
C ASN A 273 -1.15 4.12 15.31
N VAL A 274 -1.57 4.87 14.29
CA VAL A 274 -2.91 4.82 13.71
C VAL A 274 -2.84 4.22 12.31
N TYR A 275 -3.08 2.92 12.16
CA TYR A 275 -2.68 2.14 10.98
C TYR A 275 -3.20 2.63 9.62
N ASP A 276 -4.28 3.40 9.57
CA ASP A 276 -4.85 3.94 8.32
C ASP A 276 -4.88 5.47 8.30
N ALA A 277 -3.98 6.12 9.05
CA ALA A 277 -3.91 7.56 9.09
C ALA A 277 -3.53 8.14 7.72
N SER A 278 -4.02 9.35 7.50
CA SER A 278 -3.68 10.21 6.38
C SER A 278 -3.41 11.63 6.91
N PRO A 279 -2.94 12.57 6.08
CA PRO A 279 -2.70 13.95 6.50
C PRO A 279 -3.97 14.67 7.02
N LYS A 280 -5.16 14.12 6.76
CA LYS A 280 -6.45 14.65 7.23
C LYS A 280 -6.92 13.99 8.53
N THR A 281 -6.25 12.95 9.00
CA THR A 281 -6.61 12.22 10.22
C THR A 281 -6.23 13.02 11.45
N ARG A 282 -7.15 13.11 12.41
CA ARG A 282 -6.95 13.81 13.69
C ARG A 282 -6.98 12.81 14.83
N VAL A 283 -6.06 12.98 15.77
CA VAL A 283 -5.94 12.15 16.96
C VAL A 283 -5.97 13.07 18.17
N GLU A 284 -6.88 12.79 19.10
CA GLU A 284 -7.04 13.51 20.37
C GLU A 284 -6.86 12.53 21.52
N VAL A 285 -6.14 12.91 22.56
CA VAL A 285 -5.90 12.08 23.74
C VAL A 285 -6.37 12.81 25.00
N GLY A 286 -7.45 12.36 25.63
CA GLY A 286 -7.99 12.86 26.90
C GLY A 286 -7.79 14.36 27.14
N ASP A 287 -7.17 14.71 28.28
CA ASP A 287 -6.84 16.09 28.66
C ASP A 287 -5.65 16.69 27.89
N LEU A 288 -4.87 15.86 27.19
CA LEU A 288 -3.73 16.32 26.37
C LEU A 288 -4.21 17.04 25.10
N GLY A 289 -5.40 16.67 24.60
CA GLY A 289 -5.98 17.25 23.40
C GLY A 289 -5.34 16.71 22.11
N PRO A 290 -5.30 17.50 21.02
CA PRO A 290 -4.88 17.01 19.71
C PRO A 290 -3.37 16.73 19.65
N LEU A 291 -3.01 15.58 19.07
CA LEU A 291 -1.64 15.20 18.77
C LEU A 291 -1.22 15.63 17.37
N THR A 292 0.09 15.82 17.20
CA THR A 292 0.70 16.12 15.90
C THR A 292 1.24 14.83 15.29
N ALA A 293 0.91 14.57 14.02
CA ALA A 293 1.53 13.50 13.25
C ALA A 293 3.01 13.84 13.00
N ILE A 294 3.87 12.83 12.95
CA ILE A 294 5.27 13.06 12.58
C ILE A 294 5.37 13.56 11.13
N ASP A 295 6.43 14.32 10.83
CA ASP A 295 6.80 14.61 9.45
C ASP A 295 7.61 13.43 8.89
N PRO A 296 7.09 12.67 7.90
CA PRO A 296 7.80 11.51 7.36
C PRO A 296 9.09 11.88 6.60
N ASN A 297 9.32 13.15 6.28
CA ASN A 297 10.55 13.64 5.65
C ASN A 297 11.59 14.16 6.65
N ALA A 298 11.26 14.22 7.94
CA ALA A 298 12.22 14.67 8.96
C ALA A 298 13.28 13.60 9.25
N GLU A 299 14.51 14.02 9.56
CA GLU A 299 15.58 13.11 10.00
C GLU A 299 15.18 12.30 11.25
N SER A 300 14.33 12.88 12.12
CA SER A 300 13.77 12.18 13.27
C SER A 300 12.85 11.00 12.91
N SER A 301 12.45 10.88 11.66
CA SER A 301 11.52 9.84 11.18
C SER A 301 12.22 8.66 10.49
N ILE A 302 13.55 8.65 10.46
CA ILE A 302 14.34 7.50 10.00
C ILE A 302 13.97 6.26 10.85
N GLY A 303 13.64 5.17 10.17
CA GLY A 303 13.22 3.90 10.78
C GLY A 303 11.80 3.85 11.33
N LEU A 304 11.00 4.92 11.20
CA LEU A 304 9.62 4.98 11.69
C LEU A 304 8.60 4.86 10.56
N GLY A 305 7.46 4.22 10.81
CA GLY A 305 6.29 4.28 9.90
C GLY A 305 5.69 5.68 9.80
N THR A 306 4.86 5.93 8.77
CA THR A 306 4.36 7.28 8.45
C THR A 306 3.12 7.73 9.24
N HIS A 307 2.47 6.81 9.95
CA HIS A 307 1.17 7.00 10.56
C HIS A 307 1.24 7.08 12.11
N LEU A 308 2.29 7.76 12.60
CA LEU A 308 2.59 7.94 14.02
C LEU A 308 2.24 9.35 14.51
N TYR A 309 1.61 9.42 15.68
CA TYR A 309 1.27 10.66 16.38
C TYR A 309 2.03 10.72 17.71
N GLU A 310 2.91 11.71 17.86
CA GLU A 310 3.87 11.74 18.96
C GLU A 310 3.25 12.21 20.28
N LEU A 311 3.52 11.44 21.34
CA LEU A 311 3.17 11.79 22.71
C LEU A 311 4.29 12.64 23.35
N PRO A 312 3.97 13.57 24.26
CA PRO A 312 4.96 14.33 25.01
C PRO A 312 5.94 13.44 25.79
N ASN A 313 7.18 13.87 25.94
CA ASN A 313 8.22 13.12 26.67
C ASN A 313 7.93 12.94 28.17
N ASP A 314 7.11 13.81 28.76
CA ASP A 314 6.70 13.77 30.17
C ASP A 314 5.35 13.06 30.39
N PHE A 315 4.72 12.54 29.34
CA PHE A 315 3.46 11.81 29.44
C PHE A 315 3.64 10.51 30.25
N ASP A 316 2.87 10.29 31.32
CA ASP A 316 3.04 9.15 32.24
C ASP A 316 1.73 8.37 32.52
N HIS A 317 0.64 8.69 31.82
CA HIS A 317 -0.63 8.01 32.00
C HIS A 317 -0.57 6.58 31.46
N ARG A 318 -1.05 5.63 32.28
CA ARG A 318 -1.13 4.21 31.92
C ARG A 318 -2.26 3.87 30.94
N THR A 319 -3.24 4.77 30.83
CA THR A 319 -4.42 4.60 29.99
C THR A 319 -4.64 5.86 29.19
N LEU A 320 -4.83 5.68 27.89
CA LEU A 320 -4.92 6.70 26.88
C LEU A 320 -6.33 6.66 26.29
N GLU A 321 -7.21 7.56 26.74
CA GLU A 321 -8.51 7.77 26.10
C GLU A 321 -8.28 8.50 24.78
N THR A 322 -8.31 7.75 23.68
CA THR A 322 -7.93 8.25 22.36
C THR A 322 -9.16 8.34 21.49
N ARG A 323 -9.34 9.49 20.86
CA ARG A 323 -10.34 9.72 19.83
C ARG A 323 -9.65 9.96 18.49
N ILE A 324 -10.03 9.17 17.48
CA ILE A 324 -9.48 9.25 16.13
C ILE A 324 -10.60 9.67 15.19
N ILE A 325 -10.36 10.69 14.38
CA ILE A 325 -11.26 11.15 13.32
C ILE A 325 -10.54 10.98 12.00
N PHE A 326 -10.99 10.02 11.19
CA PHE A 326 -10.42 9.70 9.89
C PHE A 326 -10.86 10.68 8.81
N ALA A 327 -10.16 10.67 7.67
CA ALA A 327 -10.43 11.55 6.53
C ALA A 327 -11.85 11.39 5.93
N ASP A 328 -12.44 10.20 6.06
CA ASP A 328 -13.79 9.86 5.61
C ASP A 328 -14.88 10.19 6.66
N GLY A 329 -14.50 10.84 7.76
CA GLY A 329 -15.41 11.23 8.84
C GLY A 329 -15.71 10.14 9.85
N ARG A 330 -15.22 8.89 9.66
CA ARG A 330 -15.33 7.86 10.69
C ARG A 330 -14.65 8.33 11.97
N THR A 331 -15.30 8.08 13.09
CA THR A 331 -14.73 8.35 14.42
C THR A 331 -14.58 7.04 15.18
N CYS A 332 -13.45 6.87 15.86
CA CYS A 332 -13.20 5.79 16.79
C CYS A 332 -12.80 6.35 18.15
N GLU A 333 -13.35 5.78 19.21
CA GLU A 333 -12.95 6.04 20.59
C GLU A 333 -12.40 4.73 21.17
N LEU A 334 -11.20 4.79 21.73
CA LEU A 334 -10.48 3.61 22.22
C LEU A 334 -9.70 3.94 23.49
N GLN A 335 -9.54 2.94 24.35
CA GLN A 335 -8.67 3.03 25.52
C GLN A 335 -7.41 2.22 25.24
N LEU A 336 -6.31 2.91 24.96
CA LEU A 336 -5.00 2.29 24.74
C LEU A 336 -4.26 2.16 26.08
N GLN A 337 -3.51 1.08 26.24
CA GLN A 337 -2.70 0.83 27.43
C GLN A 337 -1.22 1.00 27.09
N TYR A 338 -0.52 1.73 27.97
CA TYR A 338 0.93 1.94 27.96
C TYR A 338 1.67 0.78 28.63
#